data_AF-N6TB01-F1
#
_entry.id   AF-N6TB01-F1
#
_cell.length_a   1.000
_cell.length_b   1.000
_cell.length_c   1.000
_cell.angle_alpha   90.00
_cell.angle_beta   90.00
_cell.angle_gamma   90.00
#
_symmetry.space_group_name_H-M   'P 1'
#
loop_
_entity.id
_entity.type
_entity.pdbx_description
1 polymer ?
#
loop_
_entity_poly.entity_id
_entity_poly.type
_entity_poly.pdbx_seq_one_letter_code
_entity_poly.pdbx_strand_id
1 'polypeptide(L)'
;MVQFAEPEPPKPSERPKTRQQGLDQLGKRIVRWWEKESIQYAFNIPQVRTRIEKLMGTNYVSLTDRNYMQKLQERILEDYEEQMQKRIKVRQEEEMERVKNLVLAGKIPLDQAPPEMAQHPIMLIENYCNQKIAERRAKIKIYRVKIPTYLYWDDTPDPPSGLSIESGHVFRQQGEKLCHPVELHLGASQDEDIENGYLMGSEQYDNIKYESSLVKRLMACETVEEMYALADDIIGVLKTIDDSSRVPEDNISDTLVSAT
;
A
#
# COMPACT_ATOMS: atom_id res chain seq x y z
N MET A 1 31.11 45.49 81.99
CA MET A 1 32.11 44.75 81.18
C MET A 1 31.40 43.56 80.57
N VAL A 2 30.97 43.68 79.32
CA VAL A 2 30.41 42.58 78.53
C VAL A 2 31.18 42.60 77.23
N GLN A 3 31.94 41.54 77.00
CA GLN A 3 32.85 41.39 75.86
C GLN A 3 32.03 41.18 74.59
N PHE A 4 32.17 42.07 73.61
CA PHE A 4 31.68 41.86 72.26
C PHE A 4 32.64 40.90 71.56
N ALA A 5 32.14 39.70 71.25
CA ALA A 5 32.85 38.74 70.41
C ALA A 5 32.77 39.19 68.94
N GLU A 6 33.93 39.35 68.30
CA GLU A 6 34.03 39.59 66.86
C GLU A 6 33.57 38.35 66.06
N PRO A 7 32.84 38.52 64.95
CA PRO A 7 32.43 37.40 64.11
C PRO A 7 33.57 36.92 63.20
N GLU A 8 33.82 35.61 63.22
CA GLU A 8 34.82 34.94 62.36
C GLU A 8 34.52 35.07 60.86
N PRO A 9 35.55 35.10 59.99
CA PRO A 9 35.37 35.19 58.54
C PRO A 9 34.78 33.89 57.94
N PRO A 10 34.06 33.99 56.81
CA PRO A 10 33.36 32.86 56.21
C PRO A 10 34.34 31.81 55.65
N LYS A 11 34.11 30.55 56.04
CA LYS A 11 34.84 29.38 55.52
C LYS A 11 34.63 29.25 53.99
N PRO A 12 35.67 28.89 53.21
CA PRO A 12 35.53 28.71 51.77
C PRO A 12 34.54 27.59 51.47
N SER A 13 33.52 27.91 50.69
CA SER A 13 32.50 26.98 50.21
C SER A 13 33.14 25.88 49.36
N GLU A 14 33.14 24.65 49.85
CA GLU A 14 33.41 23.47 49.04
C GLU A 14 32.31 23.34 47.98
N ARG A 15 32.67 23.58 46.71
CA ARG A 15 31.78 23.29 45.58
C ARG A 15 31.56 21.77 45.54
N PRO A 16 30.31 21.29 45.36
CA PRO A 16 30.08 19.86 45.16
C PRO A 16 30.74 19.41 43.85
N LYS A 17 31.84 18.67 43.97
CA LYS A 17 32.46 17.93 42.87
C LYS A 17 31.60 16.69 42.58
N THR A 18 30.47 16.85 41.92
CA THR A 18 29.65 15.68 41.57
C THR A 18 28.86 15.86 40.29
N ARG A 19 29.56 15.81 39.15
CA ARG A 19 28.97 15.37 37.87
C ARG A 19 30.00 14.91 36.84
N GLN A 20 31.06 14.22 37.27
CA GLN A 20 32.01 13.56 36.35
C GLN A 20 32.08 12.05 36.54
N GLN A 21 31.30 11.47 37.46
CA GLN A 21 31.37 10.03 37.78
C GLN A 21 30.65 9.11 36.79
N GLY A 22 30.22 9.61 35.62
CA GLY A 22 29.59 8.81 34.57
C GLY A 22 30.51 8.46 33.40
N LEU A 23 31.75 8.96 33.35
CA LEU A 23 32.61 8.88 32.16
C LEU A 23 33.73 7.83 32.25
N ASP A 24 33.96 7.22 33.42
CA ASP A 24 35.15 6.37 33.66
C ASP A 24 34.89 4.85 33.64
N GLN A 25 33.67 4.40 33.33
CA GLN A 25 33.30 2.97 33.41
C GLN A 25 33.17 2.24 32.07
N LEU A 26 33.59 2.83 30.96
CA LEU A 26 33.87 2.04 29.76
C LEU A 26 35.31 1.53 29.90
N GLY A 27 35.43 0.35 30.52
CA GLY A 27 36.69 -0.36 30.70
C GLY A 27 37.50 -0.27 29.41
N LYS A 28 38.66 0.38 29.49
CA LYS A 28 39.60 0.48 28.37
C LYS A 28 39.83 -0.93 27.86
N ARG A 29 39.30 -1.22 26.67
CA ARG A 29 39.50 -2.50 26.01
C ARG A 29 41.01 -2.69 25.91
N ILE A 30 41.53 -3.78 26.44
CA ILE A 30 42.97 -4.06 26.38
C ILE A 30 43.29 -4.32 24.90
N VAL A 31 43.77 -3.28 24.23
CA VAL A 31 44.17 -3.33 22.84
C VAL A 31 45.50 -4.07 22.76
N ARG A 32 45.64 -4.99 21.80
CA ARG A 32 46.91 -5.69 21.60
C ARG A 32 47.98 -4.67 21.16
N TRP A 33 49.26 -4.91 21.47
CA TRP A 33 50.32 -3.93 21.19
C TRP A 33 50.47 -3.54 19.71
N TRP A 34 49.95 -4.36 18.79
CA TRP A 34 49.96 -4.12 17.33
C TRP A 34 48.62 -3.61 16.78
N GLU A 35 47.58 -3.54 17.61
CA GLU A 35 46.23 -3.13 17.21
C GLU A 35 46.06 -1.64 17.48
N LYS A 36 45.46 -0.92 16.53
CA LYS A 36 45.21 0.52 16.68
C LYS A 36 43.89 0.73 17.42
N GLU A 37 43.85 1.74 18.27
CA GLU A 37 42.61 2.15 18.92
C GLU A 37 41.56 2.53 17.87
N SER A 38 40.29 2.18 18.13
CA SER A 38 39.20 2.51 17.23
C SER A 38 38.92 4.00 17.25
N ILE A 39 38.76 4.62 16.08
CA ILE A 39 38.40 6.05 16.00
C ILE A 39 36.94 6.21 16.42
N GLN A 40 36.71 7.04 17.44
CA GLN A 40 35.39 7.32 18.00
C GLN A 40 34.90 8.70 17.55
N TYR A 41 33.65 8.77 17.10
CA TYR A 41 32.99 10.03 16.74
C TYR A 41 31.76 10.27 17.63
N ALA A 42 31.54 11.54 17.96
CA ALA A 42 30.30 12.01 18.55
C ALA A 42 29.50 12.80 17.50
N PHE A 43 28.19 12.57 17.44
CA PHE A 43 27.31 13.33 16.55
C PHE A 43 26.79 14.58 17.27
N ASN A 44 26.85 15.72 16.57
CA ASN A 44 26.32 16.99 17.09
C ASN A 44 24.79 17.10 16.93
N ILE A 45 24.19 16.27 16.07
CA ILE A 45 22.73 16.27 15.84
C ILE A 45 22.03 15.58 17.01
N PRO A 46 21.14 16.26 17.76
CA PRO A 46 20.55 15.72 18.99
C PRO A 46 19.69 14.48 18.73
N GLN A 47 18.92 14.44 17.64
CA GLN A 47 18.07 13.29 17.29
C GLN A 47 18.89 12.03 17.02
N VAL A 48 20.01 12.17 16.30
CA VAL A 48 20.93 11.08 16.00
C VAL A 48 21.60 10.62 17.28
N ARG A 49 22.04 11.55 18.12
CA ARG A 49 22.63 11.26 19.42
C ARG A 49 21.67 10.47 20.32
N THR A 50 20.44 10.93 20.52
CA THR A 50 19.43 10.22 21.33
C THR A 50 19.09 8.85 20.76
N ARG A 51 19.09 8.70 19.43
CA ARG A 51 18.79 7.42 18.78
C ARG A 51 19.94 6.43 18.95
N ILE A 52 21.18 6.86 18.78
CA ILE A 52 22.36 6.01 19.02
C ILE A 52 22.46 5.66 20.50
N GLU A 53 22.19 6.61 21.41
CA GLU A 53 22.15 6.36 22.85
C GLU A 53 21.06 5.34 23.22
N LYS A 54 19.88 5.42 22.59
CA LYS A 54 18.82 4.41 22.75
C LYS A 54 19.25 3.02 22.23
N LEU A 55 19.89 2.96 21.06
CA LEU A 55 20.25 1.69 20.40
C LEU A 55 21.49 1.03 21.02
N MET A 56 22.50 1.81 21.37
CA MET A 56 23.81 1.32 21.82
C MET A 56 24.11 1.61 23.29
N GLY A 57 23.35 2.50 23.94
CA GLY A 57 23.61 2.95 25.32
C GLY A 57 24.72 4.01 25.41
N THR A 58 25.34 4.38 24.29
CA THR A 58 26.50 5.29 24.25
C THR A 58 26.28 6.42 23.25
N ASN A 59 26.86 7.58 23.54
CA ASN A 59 26.81 8.76 22.67
C ASN A 59 27.90 8.80 21.58
N TYR A 60 28.85 7.83 21.61
CA TYR A 60 29.96 7.72 20.68
C TYR A 60 29.78 6.52 19.75
N VAL A 61 30.28 6.64 18.52
CA VAL A 61 30.28 5.58 17.51
C VAL A 61 31.71 5.26 17.09
N SER A 62 32.07 3.97 17.17
CA SER A 62 33.36 3.46 16.69
C SER A 62 33.25 3.03 15.23
N LEU A 63 33.61 3.92 14.29
CA LEU A 63 33.47 3.64 12.85
C LEU A 63 34.44 2.57 12.34
N THR A 64 35.61 2.44 12.98
CA THR A 64 36.66 1.52 12.53
C THR A 64 36.51 0.11 13.11
N ASP A 65 35.65 -0.09 14.12
CA ASP A 65 35.39 -1.43 14.67
C ASP A 65 34.23 -2.08 13.90
N ARG A 66 34.56 -3.11 13.11
CA ARG A 66 33.59 -3.89 12.35
C ARG A 66 32.49 -4.49 13.24
N ASN A 67 32.86 -4.98 14.43
CA ASN A 67 31.88 -5.61 15.32
C ASN A 67 30.89 -4.59 15.87
N TYR A 68 31.38 -3.39 16.18
CA TYR A 68 30.52 -2.28 16.62
C TYR A 68 29.55 -1.89 15.51
N MET A 69 30.06 -1.66 14.30
CA MET A 69 29.25 -1.24 13.16
C MET A 69 28.22 -2.29 12.75
N GLN A 70 28.56 -3.57 12.78
CA GLN A 70 27.62 -4.67 12.51
C GLN A 70 26.50 -4.72 13.55
N LYS A 71 26.83 -4.63 14.85
CA LYS A 71 25.83 -4.61 15.92
C LYS A 71 24.93 -3.38 15.84
N LEU A 72 25.51 -2.21 15.55
CA LEU A 72 24.73 -0.98 15.36
C LEU A 72 23.76 -1.13 14.19
N GLN A 73 24.23 -1.68 13.06
CA GLN A 73 23.39 -1.93 11.89
C GLN A 73 22.24 -2.90 12.21
N GLU A 74 22.53 -4.02 12.88
CA GLU A 74 21.54 -5.01 13.31
C GLU A 74 20.45 -4.35 14.17
N ARG A 75 20.83 -3.59 15.20
CA ARG A 75 19.88 -2.90 16.07
C ARG A 75 19.07 -1.81 15.37
N ILE A 76 19.65 -1.11 14.39
CA ILE A 76 18.90 -0.13 13.57
C ILE A 76 17.81 -0.85 12.78
N LEU A 77 18.11 -2.01 12.21
CA LEU A 77 17.13 -2.81 11.46
C LEU A 77 16.06 -3.37 12.39
N GLU A 78 16.42 -3.89 13.56
CA GLU A 78 15.47 -4.37 14.57
C GLU A 78 14.52 -3.26 15.05
N ASP A 79 15.03 -2.08 15.40
CA ASP A 79 14.18 -0.95 15.83
C ASP A 79 13.24 -0.47 14.70
N TYR A 80 13.68 -0.54 13.43
CA TYR A 80 12.82 -0.27 12.29
C TYR A 80 11.73 -1.33 12.11
N GLU A 81 12.10 -2.61 12.21
CA GLU A 81 11.15 -3.73 12.11
C GLU A 81 10.11 -3.65 13.23
N GLU A 82 10.54 -3.42 14.48
CA GLU A 82 9.61 -3.25 15.60
C GLU A 82 8.64 -2.09 15.39
N GLN A 83 9.13 -0.95 14.90
CA GLN A 83 8.28 0.20 14.59
C GLN A 83 7.29 -0.13 13.48
N MET A 84 7.72 -0.85 12.46
CA MET A 84 6.85 -1.32 11.38
C MET A 84 5.79 -2.28 11.91
N GLN A 85 6.19 -3.30 12.68
CA GLN A 85 5.29 -4.27 13.27
C GLN A 85 4.28 -3.61 14.21
N LYS A 86 4.70 -2.63 15.02
CA LYS A 86 3.78 -1.83 15.85
C LYS A 86 2.73 -1.12 15.00
N ARG A 87 3.13 -0.48 13.91
CA ARG A 87 2.19 0.18 12.98
C ARG A 87 1.25 -0.80 12.31
N ILE A 88 1.74 -1.98 11.93
CA ILE A 88 0.90 -3.03 11.34
C ILE A 88 -0.14 -3.51 12.36
N LYS A 89 0.28 -3.78 13.61
CA LYS A 89 -0.63 -4.22 14.68
C LYS A 89 -1.71 -3.20 14.98
N VAL A 90 -1.35 -1.92 15.12
CA VAL A 90 -2.32 -0.85 15.33
C VAL A 90 -3.36 -0.82 14.20
N ARG A 91 -2.93 -0.91 12.94
CA ARG A 91 -3.87 -0.95 11.80
C ARG A 91 -4.73 -2.21 11.78
N GLN A 92 -4.17 -3.35 12.18
CA GLN A 92 -4.93 -4.60 12.29
C GLN A 92 -6.02 -4.48 13.36
N GLU A 93 -5.69 -3.91 14.52
CA GLU A 93 -6.64 -3.65 15.60
C GLU A 93 -7.75 -2.69 15.15
N GLU A 94 -7.39 -1.57 14.53
CA GLU A 94 -8.34 -0.60 13.97
C GLU A 94 -9.28 -1.24 12.93
N GLU A 95 -8.74 -2.08 12.02
CA GLU A 95 -9.54 -2.76 11.01
C GLU A 95 -10.45 -3.83 11.61
N MET A 96 -9.98 -4.56 12.63
CA MET A 96 -10.79 -5.53 13.36
C MET A 96 -11.95 -4.86 14.09
N GLU A 97 -11.72 -3.73 14.74
CA GLU A 97 -12.78 -2.92 15.36
C GLU A 97 -13.77 -2.39 14.32
N ARG A 98 -13.27 -1.92 13.17
CA ARG A 98 -14.12 -1.47 12.05
C ARG A 98 -15.04 -2.59 11.55
N VAL A 99 -14.50 -3.78 11.32
CA VAL A 99 -15.28 -4.94 10.86
C VAL A 99 -16.29 -5.36 11.93
N LYS A 100 -15.89 -5.39 13.21
CA LYS A 100 -16.81 -5.67 14.32
C LYS A 100 -18.00 -4.71 14.32
N ASN A 101 -17.74 -3.42 14.15
CA ASN A 101 -18.79 -2.41 14.08
C ASN A 101 -19.70 -2.60 12.86
N LEU A 102 -19.16 -3.01 11.71
CA LEU A 102 -19.95 -3.29 10.51
C LEU A 102 -20.85 -4.54 10.65
N VAL A 103 -20.36 -5.58 11.32
CA VAL A 103 -21.15 -6.78 11.64
C VAL A 103 -22.28 -6.41 12.60
N LEU A 104 -22.00 -5.64 13.66
CA LEU A 104 -23.02 -5.17 14.59
C LEU A 104 -24.06 -4.25 13.93
N ALA A 105 -23.63 -3.44 12.97
CA ALA A 105 -24.51 -2.61 12.16
C ALA A 105 -25.30 -3.39 11.09
N GLY A 106 -25.00 -4.68 10.88
CA GLY A 106 -25.68 -5.55 9.92
C GLY A 106 -25.31 -5.30 8.45
N LYS A 107 -24.21 -4.57 8.18
CA LYS A 107 -23.72 -4.35 6.81
C LYS A 107 -22.94 -5.54 6.25
N ILE A 108 -22.36 -6.35 7.14
CA ILE A 108 -21.63 -7.57 6.81
C ILE A 108 -22.43 -8.75 7.38
N PRO A 109 -22.63 -9.84 6.61
CA PRO A 109 -23.31 -11.03 7.10
C PRO A 109 -22.49 -11.73 8.19
N LEU A 110 -23.17 -12.37 9.14
CA LEU A 110 -22.56 -13.02 10.30
C LEU A 110 -21.61 -14.18 9.91
N ASP A 111 -21.79 -14.79 8.74
CA ASP A 111 -20.90 -15.85 8.22
C ASP A 111 -19.47 -15.35 7.93
N GLN A 112 -19.31 -14.05 7.70
CA GLN A 112 -18.02 -13.39 7.46
C GLN A 112 -17.53 -12.64 8.71
N ALA A 113 -18.13 -12.89 9.88
CA ALA A 113 -17.74 -12.24 11.10
C ALA A 113 -16.31 -12.64 11.52
N PRO A 114 -15.51 -11.70 12.09
CA PRO A 114 -14.19 -12.00 12.59
C PRO A 114 -14.23 -13.10 13.67
N PRO A 115 -13.22 -14.00 13.73
CA PRO A 115 -13.20 -15.10 14.70
C PRO A 115 -13.15 -14.60 16.15
N GLU A 116 -12.58 -13.43 16.41
CA GLU A 116 -12.54 -12.80 17.73
C GLU A 116 -13.94 -12.45 18.28
N MET A 117 -14.93 -12.27 17.40
CA MET A 117 -16.31 -12.03 17.80
C MET A 117 -17.08 -13.30 18.18
N ALA A 118 -16.48 -14.48 18.13
CA ALA A 118 -17.19 -15.74 18.38
C ALA A 118 -17.86 -15.82 19.75
N GLN A 119 -17.30 -15.14 20.76
CA GLN A 119 -17.86 -15.10 22.12
C GLN A 119 -18.96 -14.04 22.30
N HIS A 120 -19.20 -13.20 21.29
CA HIS A 120 -20.21 -12.15 21.36
C HIS A 120 -21.63 -12.77 21.42
N PRO A 121 -22.56 -12.25 22.24
CA PRO A 121 -23.90 -12.83 22.40
C PRO A 121 -24.66 -12.96 21.08
N ILE A 122 -24.52 -12.00 20.16
CA ILE A 122 -25.13 -12.06 18.81
C ILE A 122 -24.65 -13.30 18.05
N MET A 123 -23.34 -13.60 18.09
CA MET A 123 -22.75 -14.78 17.47
C MET A 123 -23.24 -16.08 18.14
N LEU A 124 -23.31 -16.12 19.48
CA LEU A 124 -23.79 -17.28 20.22
C LEU A 124 -25.25 -17.62 19.91
N ILE A 125 -26.10 -16.59 19.84
CA ILE A 125 -27.53 -16.75 19.51
C ILE A 125 -27.69 -17.25 18.09
N GLU A 126 -26.98 -16.63 17.13
CA GLU A 126 -27.01 -17.03 15.73
C GLU A 126 -26.57 -18.49 15.55
N ASN A 127 -25.45 -18.88 16.17
CA ASN A 127 -24.96 -20.26 16.13
C ASN A 127 -25.96 -21.24 16.72
N TYR A 128 -26.62 -20.89 17.83
CA TYR A 128 -27.66 -21.71 18.44
C TYR A 128 -28.89 -21.87 17.52
N CYS A 129 -29.34 -20.76 16.92
CA CYS A 129 -30.44 -20.77 15.95
C CYS A 129 -30.10 -21.61 14.73
N ASN A 130 -28.90 -21.45 14.17
CA ASN A 130 -28.42 -22.20 13.02
C ASN A 130 -28.31 -23.69 13.31
N GLN A 131 -27.86 -24.07 14.51
CA GLN A 131 -27.87 -25.46 14.96
C GLN A 131 -29.29 -26.04 14.99
N LYS A 132 -30.26 -25.31 15.56
CA LYS A 132 -31.67 -25.74 15.62
C LYS A 132 -32.31 -25.83 14.23
N ILE A 133 -31.97 -24.91 13.33
CA ILE A 133 -32.43 -24.92 11.94
C ILE A 133 -31.84 -26.13 11.22
N ALA A 134 -30.55 -26.42 11.40
CA ALA A 134 -29.89 -27.57 10.81
C ALA A 134 -30.48 -28.90 11.32
N GLU A 135 -30.71 -29.03 12.63
CA GLU A 135 -31.41 -30.19 13.23
C GLU A 135 -32.80 -30.40 12.63
N ARG A 136 -33.56 -29.32 12.40
CA ARG A 136 -34.88 -29.40 11.77
C ARG A 136 -34.76 -29.78 10.29
N ARG A 137 -33.88 -29.14 9.53
CA ARG A 137 -33.65 -29.42 8.10
C ARG A 137 -33.20 -30.85 7.88
N ALA A 138 -32.33 -31.39 8.73
CA ALA A 138 -31.88 -32.78 8.68
C ALA A 138 -33.03 -33.80 8.85
N LYS A 139 -34.08 -33.44 9.60
CA LYS A 139 -35.28 -34.28 9.81
C LYS A 139 -36.28 -34.19 8.66
N ILE A 140 -36.18 -33.16 7.80
CA ILE A 140 -37.09 -32.99 6.67
C ILE A 140 -36.68 -33.98 5.57
N LYS A 141 -37.51 -35.01 5.35
CA LYS A 141 -37.34 -35.94 4.24
C LYS A 141 -37.83 -35.27 2.96
N ILE A 142 -36.91 -34.78 2.14
CA ILE A 142 -37.23 -34.21 0.82
C ILE A 142 -37.52 -35.38 -0.13
N TYR A 143 -38.79 -35.60 -0.45
CA TYR A 143 -39.17 -36.52 -1.51
C TYR A 143 -38.83 -35.89 -2.85
N ARG A 144 -37.80 -36.43 -3.53
CA ARG A 144 -37.54 -36.08 -4.92
C ARG A 144 -38.54 -36.81 -5.78
N VAL A 145 -39.45 -36.08 -6.41
CA VAL A 145 -40.32 -36.64 -7.46
C VAL A 145 -39.42 -37.06 -8.62
N LYS A 146 -39.40 -38.36 -8.94
CA LYS A 146 -38.77 -38.84 -10.17
C LYS A 146 -39.70 -38.43 -11.31
N ILE A 147 -39.42 -37.28 -11.93
CA ILE A 147 -40.10 -36.89 -13.16
C ILE A 147 -39.67 -37.91 -14.22
N PRO A 148 -40.59 -38.68 -14.79
CA PRO A 148 -40.24 -39.64 -15.82
C PRO A 148 -39.77 -38.89 -17.07
N THR A 149 -38.64 -39.32 -17.63
CA THR A 149 -38.00 -38.67 -18.80
C THR A 149 -38.95 -38.53 -19.99
N TYR A 150 -39.91 -39.45 -20.13
CA TYR A 150 -40.87 -39.48 -21.24
C TYR A 150 -42.02 -38.46 -21.15
N LEU A 151 -42.16 -37.71 -20.04
CA LEU A 151 -43.20 -36.67 -19.94
C LEU A 151 -42.87 -35.41 -20.75
N TYR A 152 -41.64 -35.31 -21.26
CA TYR A 152 -41.13 -34.24 -22.13
C TYR A 152 -40.44 -34.83 -23.36
N TRP A 153 -41.03 -35.85 -23.98
CA TRP A 153 -40.67 -36.19 -25.35
C TRP A 153 -41.32 -35.12 -26.24
N ASP A 154 -40.52 -34.12 -26.64
CA ASP A 154 -40.93 -33.21 -27.70
C ASP A 154 -40.88 -34.04 -29.00
N ASP A 155 -42.04 -34.39 -29.55
CA ASP A 155 -42.18 -35.13 -30.82
C ASP A 155 -41.74 -34.29 -32.03
N THR A 156 -41.24 -33.07 -31.80
CA THR A 156 -40.67 -32.23 -32.84
C THR A 156 -39.33 -32.83 -33.28
N PRO A 157 -39.19 -33.29 -34.54
CA PRO A 157 -37.94 -33.85 -35.01
C PRO A 157 -36.84 -32.79 -34.93
N ASP A 158 -35.69 -33.16 -34.34
CA ASP A 158 -34.55 -32.26 -34.21
C ASP A 158 -34.16 -31.66 -35.58
N PRO A 159 -33.88 -30.36 -35.65
CA PRO A 159 -33.40 -29.75 -36.88
C PRO A 159 -32.07 -30.38 -37.32
N PRO A 160 -31.77 -30.46 -38.62
CA PRO A 160 -30.55 -31.08 -39.15
C PRO A 160 -29.25 -30.34 -38.77
N SER A 161 -29.32 -29.31 -37.94
CA SER A 161 -28.19 -28.53 -37.44
C SER A 161 -27.32 -29.26 -36.41
N GLY A 162 -27.64 -30.51 -36.06
CA GLY A 162 -26.85 -31.31 -35.10
C GLY A 162 -26.93 -30.84 -33.65
N LEU A 163 -27.81 -29.89 -33.36
CA LEU A 163 -28.11 -29.40 -32.01
C LEU A 163 -29.32 -30.19 -31.51
N SER A 164 -29.12 -31.44 -31.10
CA SER A 164 -30.20 -32.20 -30.48
C SER A 164 -30.56 -31.61 -29.13
N ILE A 165 -31.86 -31.49 -28.85
CA ILE A 165 -32.36 -31.01 -27.56
C ILE A 165 -31.84 -31.92 -26.42
N GLU A 166 -31.59 -33.20 -26.73
CA GLU A 166 -31.06 -34.21 -25.81
C GLU A 166 -29.58 -33.99 -25.43
N SER A 167 -28.73 -33.55 -26.36
CA SER A 167 -27.31 -33.28 -26.07
C SER A 167 -27.04 -31.83 -25.67
N GLY A 168 -27.95 -30.90 -25.99
CA GLY A 168 -27.89 -29.50 -25.58
C GLY A 168 -28.29 -29.25 -24.12
N HIS A 169 -28.99 -30.19 -23.47
CA HIS A 169 -29.42 -30.08 -22.07
C HIS A 169 -28.54 -30.89 -21.11
N VAL A 170 -27.22 -30.70 -21.17
CA VAL A 170 -26.40 -31.01 -19.99
C VAL A 170 -26.67 -29.89 -18.99
N PHE A 171 -27.60 -30.11 -18.05
CA PHE A 171 -27.68 -29.26 -16.87
C PHE A 171 -26.30 -29.26 -16.22
N ARG A 172 -25.68 -28.07 -16.16
CA ARG A 172 -24.35 -27.87 -15.57
C ARG A 172 -24.23 -28.67 -14.28
N GLN A 173 -23.15 -29.43 -14.15
CA GLN A 173 -22.91 -30.18 -12.92
C GLN A 173 -22.82 -29.18 -11.75
N GLN A 174 -23.34 -29.54 -10.58
CA GLN A 174 -23.29 -28.66 -9.40
C GLN A 174 -21.82 -28.37 -9.06
N GLY A 175 -21.34 -27.16 -9.39
CA GLY A 175 -19.95 -26.73 -9.20
C GLY A 175 -19.26 -26.22 -10.47
N GLU A 176 -19.89 -26.35 -11.63
CA GLU A 176 -19.34 -25.81 -12.88
C GLU A 176 -19.48 -24.28 -12.90
N LYS A 177 -18.35 -23.57 -12.94
CA LYS A 177 -18.34 -22.11 -12.90
C LYS A 177 -19.09 -21.56 -14.11
N LEU A 178 -20.09 -20.71 -13.85
CA LEU A 178 -20.91 -20.07 -14.89
C LEU A 178 -20.07 -19.28 -15.90
N CYS A 179 -19.03 -18.64 -15.37
CA CYS A 179 -18.08 -17.84 -16.11
C CYS A 179 -16.68 -18.35 -15.78
N HIS A 180 -15.87 -18.61 -16.81
CA HIS A 180 -14.44 -18.71 -16.61
C HIS A 180 -13.90 -17.32 -16.23
N PRO A 181 -12.93 -17.23 -15.30
CA PRO A 181 -12.29 -15.96 -15.00
C PRO A 181 -11.75 -15.34 -16.30
N VAL A 182 -11.83 -14.01 -16.40
CA VAL A 182 -11.45 -13.28 -17.61
C VAL A 182 -10.00 -13.54 -17.99
N GLU A 183 -9.14 -13.84 -16.99
CA GLU A 183 -7.74 -14.22 -17.17
C GLU A 183 -7.53 -15.40 -18.14
N LEU A 184 -8.50 -16.33 -18.23
CA LEU A 184 -8.43 -17.49 -19.12
C LEU A 184 -8.60 -17.11 -20.61
N HIS A 185 -9.24 -15.97 -20.88
CA HIS A 185 -9.42 -15.41 -22.23
C HIS A 185 -8.45 -14.26 -22.52
N LEU A 186 -7.90 -13.63 -21.48
CA LEU A 186 -6.81 -12.65 -21.60
C LEU A 186 -5.43 -13.31 -21.70
N GLY A 187 -5.36 -14.64 -21.59
CA GLY A 187 -4.12 -15.42 -21.67
C GLY A 187 -3.70 -15.81 -23.08
N ALA A 188 -4.43 -15.38 -24.13
CA ALA A 188 -3.93 -15.48 -25.49
C ALA A 188 -2.60 -14.71 -25.54
N SER A 189 -1.52 -15.40 -25.94
CA SER A 189 -0.25 -14.73 -26.16
C SER A 189 -0.47 -13.68 -27.25
N GLN A 190 0.19 -12.52 -27.12
CA GLN A 190 0.13 -11.48 -28.16
C GLN A 190 0.48 -12.06 -29.55
N ASP A 191 1.28 -13.12 -29.57
CA ASP A 191 1.67 -13.87 -30.76
C ASP A 191 0.47 -14.55 -31.46
N GLU A 192 -0.47 -15.15 -30.72
CA GLU A 192 -1.68 -15.77 -31.27
C GLU A 192 -2.64 -14.72 -31.86
N ASP A 193 -2.74 -13.56 -31.22
CA ASP A 193 -3.56 -12.45 -31.70
C ASP A 193 -2.95 -11.73 -32.91
N ILE A 194 -1.61 -11.71 -33.02
CA ILE A 194 -0.91 -11.25 -34.24
C ILE A 194 -1.13 -12.24 -35.39
N GLU A 195 -1.05 -13.54 -35.14
CA GLU A 195 -1.28 -14.59 -36.14
C GLU A 195 -2.74 -14.60 -36.64
N ASN A 196 -3.69 -14.41 -35.73
CA ASN A 196 -5.11 -14.27 -36.06
C ASN A 196 -5.46 -12.91 -36.72
N GLY A 197 -4.52 -11.97 -36.79
CA GLY A 197 -4.67 -10.66 -37.42
C GLY A 197 -5.45 -9.63 -36.58
N TYR A 198 -5.66 -9.89 -35.29
CA TYR A 198 -6.30 -8.95 -34.36
C TYR A 198 -5.33 -7.88 -33.83
N LEU A 199 -4.02 -8.17 -33.80
CA LEU A 199 -2.96 -7.24 -33.41
C LEU A 199 -1.92 -7.05 -34.52
N MET A 200 -1.44 -5.81 -34.70
CA MET A 200 -0.28 -5.54 -35.57
C MET A 200 1.02 -5.82 -34.81
N GLY A 201 2.05 -6.32 -35.52
CA GLY A 201 3.37 -6.56 -34.92
C GLY A 201 4.05 -5.25 -34.48
N SER A 202 4.93 -5.34 -33.48
CA SER A 202 5.65 -4.17 -32.93
C SER A 202 6.36 -3.34 -34.01
N GLU A 203 6.96 -4.00 -35.01
CA GLU A 203 7.67 -3.33 -36.10
C GLU A 203 6.73 -2.57 -37.04
N GLN A 204 5.49 -3.02 -37.19
CA GLN A 204 4.47 -2.30 -37.95
C GLN A 204 3.99 -1.08 -37.18
N TYR A 205 3.84 -1.22 -35.86
CA TYR A 205 3.42 -0.13 -34.98
C TYR A 205 4.42 1.03 -34.95
N ASP A 206 5.72 0.73 -34.86
CA ASP A 206 6.77 1.75 -34.83
C ASP A 206 6.85 2.57 -36.14
N ASN A 207 6.35 2.00 -37.24
CA ASN A 207 6.26 2.67 -38.53
C ASN A 207 4.95 3.48 -38.70
N ILE A 208 3.94 3.31 -37.84
CA ILE A 208 2.71 4.10 -37.88
C ILE A 208 2.97 5.46 -37.22
N LYS A 209 3.46 6.41 -38.01
CA LYS A 209 3.50 7.81 -37.61
C LYS A 209 2.16 8.44 -37.95
N TYR A 210 1.43 8.90 -36.92
CA TYR A 210 0.23 9.70 -37.15
C TYR A 210 0.63 11.07 -37.68
N GLU A 211 0.41 11.29 -38.96
CA GLU A 211 0.48 12.61 -39.58
C GLU A 211 -0.92 13.22 -39.65
N SER A 212 -1.06 14.45 -39.12
CA SER A 212 -2.33 15.16 -39.15
C SER A 212 -2.75 15.47 -40.58
N SER A 213 -4.07 15.47 -40.84
CA SER A 213 -4.61 15.72 -42.19
C SER A 213 -4.28 17.11 -42.74
N LEU A 214 -3.91 18.06 -41.87
CA LEU A 214 -3.45 19.40 -42.23
C LEU A 214 -1.99 19.39 -42.67
N VAL A 215 -1.13 18.65 -41.98
CA VAL A 215 0.29 18.49 -42.36
C VAL A 215 0.40 17.76 -43.71
N LYS A 216 -0.43 16.75 -43.95
CA LYS A 216 -0.51 16.08 -45.26
C LYS A 216 -0.91 17.03 -46.39
N ARG A 217 -1.83 17.95 -46.11
CA ARG A 217 -2.23 19.00 -47.07
C ARG A 217 -1.11 20.00 -47.32
N LEU A 218 -0.40 20.41 -46.26
CA LEU A 218 0.75 21.31 -46.38
C LEU A 218 1.87 20.71 -47.23
N MET A 219 2.15 19.41 -47.11
CA MET A 219 3.13 18.72 -47.97
C MET A 219 2.71 18.62 -49.44
N ALA A 220 1.41 18.74 -49.73
CA ALA A 220 0.85 18.63 -51.08
C ALA A 220 0.65 19.98 -51.78
N CYS A 221 0.89 21.11 -51.10
CA CYS A 221 0.71 22.44 -51.67
C CYS A 221 1.79 22.76 -52.73
N GLU A 222 1.35 23.16 -53.92
CA GLU A 222 2.24 23.54 -55.03
C GLU A 222 2.67 25.01 -54.97
N THR A 223 1.84 25.86 -54.33
CA THR A 223 2.09 27.31 -54.24
C THR A 223 2.58 27.72 -52.86
N VAL A 224 3.50 28.69 -52.84
CA VAL A 224 4.15 29.15 -51.61
C VAL A 224 3.18 29.92 -50.72
N GLU A 225 2.26 30.70 -51.30
CA GLU A 225 1.29 31.50 -50.56
C GLU A 225 0.27 30.62 -49.81
N GLU A 226 -0.23 29.55 -50.44
CA GLU A 226 -1.14 28.60 -49.79
C GLU A 226 -0.44 27.79 -48.68
N MET A 227 0.84 27.46 -48.88
CA MET A 227 1.65 26.79 -47.86
C MET A 227 1.78 27.66 -46.61
N TYR A 228 2.06 28.97 -46.75
CA TYR A 228 2.15 29.89 -45.62
C TYR A 228 0.80 30.10 -44.93
N ALA A 229 -0.30 30.21 -45.69
CA ALA A 229 -1.64 30.33 -45.11
C ALA A 229 -2.02 29.09 -44.26
N LEU A 230 -1.77 27.88 -44.76
CA LEU A 230 -2.00 26.65 -44.00
C LEU A 230 -1.04 26.49 -42.81
N ALA A 231 0.20 26.97 -42.93
CA ALA A 231 1.15 26.97 -41.82
C ALA A 231 0.69 27.90 -40.69
N ASP A 232 0.18 29.09 -41.02
CA ASP A 232 -0.37 30.03 -40.05
C ASP A 232 -1.62 29.48 -39.37
N ASP A 233 -2.47 28.73 -40.08
CA ASP A 233 -3.62 28.04 -39.46
C ASP A 233 -3.17 26.95 -38.48
N ILE A 234 -2.15 26.15 -38.85
CA ILE A 234 -1.59 25.10 -37.97
C ILE A 234 -0.95 25.71 -36.72
N ILE A 235 -0.15 26.77 -36.88
CA ILE A 235 0.57 27.44 -35.78
C ILE A 235 -0.37 28.30 -34.95
N GLY A 236 -1.38 28.92 -35.56
CA GLY A 236 -2.39 29.75 -34.92
C GLY A 236 -3.18 28.98 -33.87
N VAL A 237 -3.59 27.74 -34.20
CA VAL A 237 -4.25 26.85 -33.24
C VAL A 237 -3.34 26.54 -32.04
N LEU A 238 -2.04 26.31 -32.25
CA LEU A 238 -1.09 26.05 -31.17
C LEU A 238 -0.90 27.24 -30.23
N LYS A 239 -0.82 28.47 -30.77
CA LYS A 239 -0.71 29.69 -29.95
C LYS A 239 -1.93 29.92 -29.06
N THR A 240 -3.14 29.63 -29.57
CA THR A 240 -4.37 29.80 -28.77
C THR A 240 -4.51 28.82 -27.61
N ILE A 241 -3.87 27.65 -27.68
CA ILE A 241 -3.88 26.64 -26.61
C ILE A 241 -2.99 27.08 -25.45
N ASP A 242 -1.81 27.65 -25.74
CA ASP A 242 -0.86 28.15 -24.73
C ASP A 242 -1.44 29.33 -23.93
N ASP A 243 -2.18 30.24 -24.57
CA ASP A 243 -2.78 31.39 -23.88
C ASP A 243 -3.96 31.00 -22.96
N SER A 244 -4.66 29.88 -23.20
CA SER A 244 -5.72 29.41 -22.28
C SER A 244 -5.18 28.78 -20.99
N SER A 245 -3.88 28.45 -20.95
CA SER A 245 -3.22 27.79 -19.82
C SER A 245 -2.57 28.76 -18.82
N ARG A 246 -2.53 30.07 -19.13
CA ARG A 246 -2.06 31.11 -18.19
C ARG A 246 -3.17 31.49 -17.22
N VAL A 247 -3.06 31.02 -15.98
CA VAL A 247 -3.89 31.43 -14.85
C VAL A 247 -3.60 32.91 -14.53
N PRO A 248 -4.61 33.78 -14.34
CA PRO A 248 -4.39 35.14 -13.86
C PRO A 248 -3.95 35.12 -12.39
N GLU A 249 -2.72 35.57 -12.11
CA GLU A 249 -2.28 35.82 -10.74
C GLU A 249 -2.86 37.15 -10.25
N ASP A 250 -3.89 37.08 -9.42
CA ASP A 250 -4.39 38.22 -8.65
C ASP A 250 -4.59 37.84 -7.17
N ASN A 251 -3.72 38.43 -6.34
CA ASN A 251 -3.96 38.94 -4.98
C ASN A 251 -4.04 37.94 -3.80
N ILE A 252 -2.87 37.56 -3.27
CA ILE A 252 -2.71 37.14 -1.86
C ILE A 252 -1.68 38.06 -1.19
N SER A 253 -2.11 39.26 -0.82
CA SER A 253 -1.37 40.10 0.12
C SER A 253 -2.31 41.06 0.83
N ASP A 254 -3.19 40.55 1.70
CA ASP A 254 -3.87 41.38 2.72
C ASP A 254 -4.62 40.56 3.79
N THR A 255 -3.92 39.70 4.55
CA THR A 255 -4.48 39.16 5.82
C THR A 255 -3.39 38.83 6.85
N LEU A 256 -2.47 39.75 7.14
CA LEU A 256 -1.58 39.64 8.32
C LEU A 256 -1.28 41.01 8.94
N VAL A 257 -2.30 41.74 9.37
CA VAL A 257 -2.19 42.70 10.50
C VAL A 257 -3.53 42.74 11.23
N SER A 258 -3.69 41.95 12.29
CA SER A 258 -4.55 42.22 13.45
C SER A 258 -4.48 41.04 14.43
N ALA A 259 -3.38 40.96 15.17
CA ALA A 259 -3.32 40.26 16.44
C ALA A 259 -2.49 41.13 17.38
N THR A 260 -3.18 42.14 17.93
CA THR A 260 -2.86 42.81 19.19
C THR A 260 -4.05 42.60 20.09
#